data_AF-A0A960N5P0-F1
#
_entry.id   AF-A0A960N5P0-F1
#
_cell.length_a   1.000
_cell.length_b   1.000
_cell.length_c   1.000
_cell.angle_alpha   90.00
_cell.angle_beta   90.00
_cell.angle_gamma   90.00
#
_symmetry.space_group_name_H-M   'P 1'
#
loop_
_entity.id
_entity.type
_entity.pdbx_description
1 polymer ?
#
loop_
_entity_poly.entity_id
_entity_poly.type
_entity_poly.pdbx_seq_one_letter_code
_entity_poly.pdbx_strand_id
1 'polypeptide(L)'
;MKTRSIFIAVAIIVSFVARLSANAQDTPPRLWTNAANGRTVEAVLLAVEGTNIRFRTKDDRVFTLPVSRLVQSDQEFVANWAKERGKTPVTAT
;
A
#
# COMPACT_ATOMS: atom_id res chain seq x y z
N MET A 1 -42.51 -37.48 22.57
CA MET A 1 -41.10 -37.66 22.16
C MET A 1 -41.04 -38.38 20.82
N LYS A 2 -40.67 -37.66 19.74
CA LYS A 2 -39.70 -38.07 18.70
C LYS A 2 -39.52 -36.90 17.72
N THR A 3 -38.28 -36.52 17.55
CA THR A 3 -37.73 -35.23 17.10
C THR A 3 -37.88 -35.01 15.59
N ARG A 4 -38.19 -33.76 15.20
CA ARG A 4 -38.23 -33.28 13.81
C ARG A 4 -36.83 -32.82 13.39
N SER A 5 -36.25 -33.49 12.40
CA SER A 5 -35.03 -33.04 11.72
C SER A 5 -35.08 -33.51 10.27
N ILE A 6 -35.06 -32.57 9.32
CA ILE A 6 -34.20 -32.62 8.12
C ILE A 6 -33.94 -31.16 7.73
N PHE A 7 -32.66 -30.88 7.58
CA PHE A 7 -32.01 -29.58 7.48
C PHE A 7 -32.22 -28.99 6.09
N ILE A 8 -32.85 -27.81 6.00
CA ILE A 8 -32.75 -26.96 4.80
C ILE A 8 -31.50 -26.11 5.00
N ALA A 9 -30.37 -26.57 4.49
CA ALA A 9 -29.09 -25.90 4.67
C ALA A 9 -28.31 -25.88 3.35
N VAL A 10 -27.98 -24.66 2.92
CA VAL A 10 -26.84 -24.32 2.05
C VAL A 10 -26.96 -24.72 0.57
N ALA A 11 -27.61 -23.87 -0.23
CA ALA A 11 -27.24 -23.70 -1.63
C ALA A 11 -27.76 -22.33 -2.14
N ILE A 12 -26.94 -21.63 -2.92
CA ILE A 12 -27.30 -20.46 -3.75
C ILE A 12 -27.36 -19.11 -3.01
N ILE A 13 -26.30 -18.74 -2.27
CA ILE A 13 -25.92 -17.33 -2.09
C ILE A 13 -24.40 -17.26 -2.19
N VAL A 14 -23.89 -16.26 -2.90
CA VAL A 14 -22.47 -15.91 -3.10
C VAL A 14 -21.79 -16.58 -4.30
N SER A 15 -22.02 -16.02 -5.49
CA SER A 15 -21.05 -16.08 -6.60
C SER A 15 -21.02 -14.75 -7.33
N PHE A 16 -20.67 -13.69 -6.59
CA PHE A 16 -20.20 -12.45 -7.18
C PHE A 16 -19.15 -11.85 -6.26
N VAL A 17 -17.93 -12.37 -6.33
CA VAL A 17 -16.77 -11.63 -5.85
C VAL A 17 -15.79 -11.56 -7.00
N ALA A 18 -16.01 -10.57 -7.87
CA ALA A 18 -15.01 -10.09 -8.79
C ALA A 18 -13.72 -9.82 -8.00
N ARG A 19 -12.71 -10.68 -8.16
CA ARG A 19 -11.38 -10.43 -7.64
C ARG A 19 -10.74 -9.36 -8.52
N LEU A 20 -11.05 -8.10 -8.21
CA LEU A 20 -10.23 -6.97 -8.59
C LEU A 20 -8.86 -7.20 -7.96
N SER A 21 -7.95 -7.85 -8.71
CA SER A 21 -6.53 -7.71 -8.45
C SER A 21 -6.19 -6.26 -8.75
N ALA A 22 -6.36 -5.39 -7.75
CA ALA A 22 -5.71 -4.10 -7.75
C ALA A 22 -4.22 -4.41 -7.84
N ASN A 23 -3.64 -4.23 -9.03
CA ASN A 23 -2.20 -4.22 -9.20
C ASN A 23 -1.69 -3.04 -8.35
N ALA A 24 -1.42 -3.32 -7.08
CA ALA A 24 -0.54 -2.50 -6.28
C ALA A 24 0.81 -2.59 -7.00
N GLN A 25 1.02 -1.72 -7.97
CA GLN A 25 2.33 -1.54 -8.58
C GLN A 25 3.22 -1.10 -7.44
N ASP A 26 3.91 -2.02 -6.80
CA ASP A 26 4.87 -1.69 -5.77
C ASP A 26 5.97 -0.86 -6.43
N THR A 27 6.29 0.27 -5.83
CA THR A 27 7.41 1.08 -6.33
C THR A 27 8.70 0.31 -6.13
N PRO A 28 9.62 0.30 -7.10
CA PRO A 28 10.87 -0.41 -6.94
C PRO A 28 11.61 0.07 -5.68
N PRO A 29 12.34 -0.83 -4.99
CA PRO A 29 13.18 -0.44 -3.86
C PRO A 29 14.14 0.67 -4.27
N ARG A 30 14.33 1.65 -3.38
CA ARG A 30 15.33 2.71 -3.56
C ARG A 30 16.02 3.03 -2.24
N LEU A 31 17.17 3.69 -2.35
CA LEU A 31 17.88 4.26 -1.21
C LEU A 31 17.22 5.59 -0.80
N TRP A 32 16.80 5.65 0.46
CA TRP A 32 16.24 6.84 1.10
C TRP A 32 17.27 7.40 2.07
N THR A 33 17.44 8.72 2.11
CA THR A 33 18.46 9.39 2.92
C THR A 33 17.81 10.20 4.01
N ASN A 34 18.21 9.96 5.25
CA ASN A 34 17.78 10.74 6.40
C ASN A 34 18.48 12.11 6.42
N ALA A 35 17.71 13.19 6.51
CA ALA A 35 18.23 14.56 6.50
C ALA A 35 19.06 14.93 7.75
N ALA A 36 18.78 14.32 8.90
CA ALA A 36 19.43 14.70 10.16
C ALA A 36 20.84 14.12 10.31
N ASN A 37 21.09 12.93 9.76
CA ASN A 37 22.35 12.21 9.95
C ASN A 37 22.96 11.61 8.67
N GLY A 38 22.34 11.82 7.51
CA GLY A 38 22.82 11.31 6.22
C GLY A 38 22.74 9.78 6.07
N ARG A 39 22.19 9.05 7.05
CA ARG A 39 22.05 7.59 6.95
C ARG A 39 21.09 7.23 5.84
N THR A 40 21.43 6.17 5.11
CA THR A 40 20.60 5.64 4.04
C THR A 40 19.88 4.36 4.47
N VAL A 41 18.69 4.15 3.90
CA VAL A 41 17.93 2.91 4.05
C VAL A 41 17.38 2.48 2.70
N GLU A 42 17.56 1.22 2.34
CA GLU A 42 16.93 0.65 1.16
C GLU A 42 15.51 0.20 1.49
N ALA A 43 14.52 0.78 0.82
CA ALA A 43 13.12 0.49 1.07
C ALA A 43 12.21 0.78 -0.13
N VAL A 44 11.03 0.15 -0.11
CA VAL A 44 9.90 0.42 -1.01
C VAL A 44 8.95 1.42 -0.35
N LEU A 45 8.55 2.46 -1.07
CA LEU A 45 7.46 3.36 -0.66
C LEU A 45 6.12 2.66 -0.87
N LEU A 46 5.41 2.43 0.23
CA LEU A 46 4.11 1.77 0.24
C LEU A 46 2.95 2.77 0.16
N ALA A 47 3.05 3.86 0.92
CA ALA A 47 1.98 4.84 1.05
C ALA A 47 2.50 6.20 1.49
N VAL A 48 1.74 7.25 1.13
CA VAL A 48 1.87 8.60 1.65
C VAL A 48 0.56 8.93 2.36
N GLU A 49 0.65 9.19 3.66
CA GLU A 49 -0.48 9.39 4.57
C GLU A 49 -0.35 10.78 5.20
N GLY A 50 -0.90 11.80 4.53
CA GLY A 50 -0.73 13.19 4.92
C GLY A 50 0.74 13.61 4.85
N THR A 51 1.34 13.96 6.00
CA THR A 51 2.76 14.35 6.10
C THR A 51 3.70 13.17 6.36
N ASN A 52 3.15 11.96 6.54
CA ASN A 52 3.92 10.76 6.84
C ASN A 52 4.02 9.87 5.60
N ILE A 53 5.07 9.06 5.57
CA ILE A 53 5.28 8.03 4.57
C ILE A 53 5.48 6.69 5.25
N ARG A 54 5.04 5.63 4.56
CA ARG A 54 5.23 4.26 5.00
C ARG A 54 6.18 3.53 4.07
N PHE A 55 7.25 2.99 4.62
CA PHE A 55 8.28 2.24 3.92
C PHE A 55 8.28 0.77 4.32
N ARG A 56 8.65 -0.09 3.39
CA ARG A 56 9.02 -1.49 3.66
C ARG A 56 10.47 -1.71 3.29
N THR A 57 11.29 -2.06 4.26
CA THR A 57 12.71 -2.38 4.06
C THR A 57 12.88 -3.76 3.41
N LYS A 58 14.09 -4.06 2.94
CA LYS A 58 14.44 -5.38 2.40
C LYS A 58 14.24 -6.55 3.37
N ASP A 59 14.26 -6.28 4.68
CA ASP A 59 14.00 -7.27 5.73
C ASP A 59 12.49 -7.38 6.07
N ASP A 60 11.61 -6.90 5.18
CA ASP A 60 10.15 -6.81 5.31
C ASP A 60 9.62 -6.03 6.52
N ARG A 61 10.48 -5.28 7.22
CA ARG A 61 10.06 -4.37 8.28
C ARG A 61 9.42 -3.13 7.69
N VAL A 62 8.26 -2.77 8.24
CA VAL A 62 7.51 -1.58 7.87
C VAL A 62 7.79 -0.43 8.86
N PHE A 63 8.11 0.74 8.33
CA PHE A 63 8.35 1.95 9.13
C PHE A 63 7.47 3.08 8.63
N THR A 64 6.98 3.88 9.57
CA THR A 64 6.32 5.15 9.28
C THR A 64 7.16 6.29 9.82
N LEU A 65 7.40 7.30 8.99
CA LEU A 65 8.14 8.49 9.39
C LEU A 65 7.63 9.75 8.68
N PRO A 66 7.81 10.95 9.25
CA PRO A 66 7.48 12.20 8.58
C PRO A 66 8.37 12.40 7.35
N VAL A 67 7.79 12.84 6.22
CA VAL A 67 8.53 13.10 4.98
C VAL A 67 9.68 14.10 5.18
N SER A 68 9.52 15.03 6.11
CA SER A 68 10.54 16.02 6.49
C SER A 68 11.82 15.42 7.08
N ARG A 69 11.82 14.14 7.47
CA ARG A 69 13.03 13.43 7.91
C ARG A 69 13.92 12.98 6.76
N LEU A 70 13.47 13.11 5.52
CA LEU A 70 14.25 12.77 4.33
C LEU A 70 14.94 14.00 3.74
N VAL A 71 16.02 13.79 2.99
CA VAL A 71 16.65 14.87 2.21
C VAL A 71 15.70 15.41 1.14
N GLN A 72 15.93 16.64 0.68
CA GLN A 72 15.03 17.34 -0.24
C GLN A 72 14.68 16.53 -1.51
N SER A 73 15.67 15.89 -2.15
CA SER A 73 15.43 15.09 -3.36
C SER A 73 14.48 13.91 -3.12
N ASP A 74 14.52 13.31 -1.94
CA ASP A 74 13.61 12.24 -1.56
C ASP A 74 12.22 12.77 -1.20
N GLN A 75 12.13 13.97 -0.61
CA GLN A 75 10.84 14.64 -0.38
C GLN A 75 10.15 14.96 -1.71
N GLU A 76 10.89 15.44 -2.70
CA GLU A 76 10.40 15.72 -4.05
C GLU A 76 9.90 14.44 -4.75
N PHE A 77 10.64 13.33 -4.60
CA PHE A 77 10.21 12.03 -5.10
C PHE A 77 8.86 11.61 -4.48
N VAL A 78 8.73 11.69 -3.15
CA VAL A 78 7.46 11.36 -2.45
C VAL A 78 6.31 12.21 -2.97
N ALA A 79 6.54 13.51 -3.18
CA ALA A 79 5.52 14.41 -3.69
C ALA A 79 5.09 14.04 -5.11
N ASN A 80 6.02 13.69 -6.00
CA ASN A 80 5.71 13.26 -7.36
C ASN A 80 4.98 11.92 -7.39
N TRP A 81 5.45 10.96 -6.59
CA TRP A 81 4.82 9.66 -6.41
C TRP A 81 3.36 9.80 -5.96
N ALA A 82 3.10 10.65 -4.96
CA ALA A 82 1.75 10.90 -4.46
C ALA A 82 0.85 11.53 -5.53
N LYS A 83 1.40 12.46 -6.33
CA LYS A 83 0.68 13.05 -7.47
C LYS A 83 0.34 12.00 -8.53
N GLU A 84 1.26 11.12 -8.89
CA GLU A 84 1.02 10.07 -9.89
C GLU A 84 -0.06 9.09 -9.46
N ARG A 85 -0.11 8.74 -8.17
CA ARG A 85 -1.14 7.84 -7.62
C ARG A 85 -2.50 8.50 -7.43
N GLY A 86 -2.51 9.81 -7.12
CA GLY A 86 -3.73 10.62 -7.11
C GLY A 86 -4.26 10.93 -8.51
N LYS A 87 -3.40 10.85 -9.54
CA LYS A 87 -3.74 10.95 -10.95
C LYS A 87 -3.98 9.55 -11.53
N THR A 88 -4.99 8.83 -11.05
CA THR A 88 -5.43 7.64 -11.78
C THR A 88 -5.89 8.08 -13.18
N PRO A 89 -5.34 7.54 -14.29
CA PRO A 89 -6.01 7.65 -15.58
C PRO A 89 -7.29 6.82 -15.45
N VAL A 90 -8.45 7.48 -15.38
CA VAL A 90 -9.72 6.84 -15.72
C VAL A 90 -9.70 6.61 -17.23
N THR A 91 -8.99 5.57 -17.65
CA THR A 91 -9.15 4.98 -18.97
C THR A 91 -9.29 3.48 -18.76
N ALA A 92 -10.42 3.12 -18.17
CA ALA A 92 -11.04 1.84 -18.48
C ALA A 92 -11.73 2.04 -19.83
N THR A 93 -11.16 1.44 -20.88
CA THR A 93 -11.83 1.21 -22.17
C THR A 93 -12.26 -0.24 -22.22
#